data_AF-A0A1A8R8B6-F1
#
_entry.id   AF-A0A1A8R8B6-F1
#
_cell.length_a   1.000
_cell.length_b   1.000
_cell.length_c   1.000
_cell.angle_alpha   90.00
_cell.angle_beta   90.00
_cell.angle_gamma   90.00
#
_symmetry.space_group_name_H-M   'P 1'
#
loop_
_entity.id
_entity.type
_entity.pdbx_description
1 polymer ?
#
loop_
_entity_poly.entity_id
_entity_poly.type
_entity_poly.pdbx_seq_one_letter_code
_entity_poly.pdbx_strand_id
1 'polypeptide(L)'
;MAEADGKRRPANLNGETKSIGRVGLPQVVRILSEVYGDRMTSQSGESEGESFPLQQKLLVCCLLLLTSKGKGKETHLGKLYEAYRRVCGQRHVSAVGQGECLTLCSLLESRGIFALKKAKEARLTKVFLKIEEKDVENALKDRTLLGSILSAGLTS
;
A
#
# COMPACT_ATOMS: atom_id res chain seq x y z
N MET A 1 -46.46 42.05 -38.24
CA MET A 1 -45.93 40.69 -38.49
C MET A 1 -44.42 40.81 -38.66
N ALA A 2 -43.63 40.18 -37.78
CA ALA A 2 -42.17 39.95 -37.79
C ALA A 2 -41.22 41.19 -37.76
N GLU A 3 -40.62 41.53 -36.60
CA GLU A 3 -39.29 41.12 -36.06
C GLU A 3 -38.11 41.93 -36.65
N ALA A 4 -37.52 42.91 -35.96
CA ALA A 4 -36.60 42.87 -34.80
C ALA A 4 -35.21 42.25 -35.09
N ASP A 5 -34.17 43.08 -35.30
CA ASP A 5 -32.78 42.76 -34.91
C ASP A 5 -31.96 44.05 -34.67
N GLY A 6 -31.81 44.41 -33.39
CA GLY A 6 -30.99 45.53 -32.93
C GLY A 6 -29.56 45.07 -32.67
N LYS A 7 -28.68 45.30 -33.65
CA LYS A 7 -27.25 44.98 -33.58
C LYS A 7 -26.46 46.20 -33.08
N ARG A 8 -25.91 46.11 -31.85
CA ARG A 8 -24.47 46.32 -31.49
C ARG A 8 -24.21 46.98 -30.12
N ARG A 9 -23.49 46.18 -29.30
CA ARG A 9 -22.40 46.51 -28.36
C ARG A 9 -22.78 47.31 -27.10
N PRO A 10 -22.47 46.74 -25.93
CA PRO A 10 -21.27 47.23 -25.25
C PRO A 10 -20.48 46.11 -24.56
N ALA A 11 -19.15 46.20 -24.54
CA ALA A 11 -18.33 45.67 -23.45
C ALA A 11 -16.86 46.02 -23.70
N ASN A 12 -16.35 47.03 -23.01
CA ASN A 12 -14.96 47.05 -22.60
C ASN A 12 -14.91 47.52 -21.16
N LEU A 13 -14.78 46.58 -20.23
CA LEU A 13 -14.40 46.86 -18.85
C LEU A 13 -13.28 45.90 -18.50
N ASN A 14 -12.07 46.48 -18.52
CA ASN A 14 -10.83 45.93 -18.02
C ASN A 14 -11.00 45.59 -16.53
N GLY A 15 -10.90 44.31 -16.19
CA GLY A 15 -10.83 43.81 -14.82
C GLY A 15 -9.63 42.90 -14.70
N GLU A 16 -8.47 43.50 -14.38
CA GLU A 16 -7.29 42.76 -13.93
C GLU A 16 -7.59 42.09 -12.59
N THR A 17 -8.13 40.87 -12.63
CA THR A 17 -8.18 40.01 -11.45
C THR A 17 -6.90 39.20 -11.41
N LYS A 18 -5.92 39.70 -10.66
CA LYS A 18 -4.71 38.98 -10.24
C LYS A 18 -5.13 37.60 -9.73
N SER A 19 -4.81 36.56 -10.50
CA SER A 19 -5.15 35.18 -10.18
C SER A 19 -4.44 34.77 -8.89
N ILE A 20 -5.15 34.82 -7.76
CA ILE A 20 -4.75 34.09 -6.56
C ILE A 20 -4.73 32.62 -6.97
N GLY A 21 -3.53 32.04 -7.08
CA GLY A 21 -3.33 30.67 -7.52
C GLY A 21 -4.19 29.74 -6.70
N ARG A 22 -5.33 29.31 -7.27
CA ARG A 22 -6.17 28.28 -6.69
C ARG A 22 -5.40 26.98 -6.86
N VAL A 23 -4.63 26.61 -5.84
CA VAL A 23 -4.08 25.27 -5.75
C VAL A 23 -5.25 24.30 -5.74
N GLY A 24 -5.45 23.59 -6.84
CA GLY A 24 -6.51 22.60 -6.91
C GLY A 24 -6.23 21.51 -5.87
N LEU A 25 -7.27 20.97 -5.24
CA LEU A 25 -7.23 19.69 -4.52
C LEU A 25 -6.33 18.63 -5.21
N PRO A 26 -6.30 18.50 -6.55
CA PRO A 26 -5.35 17.60 -7.22
C PRO A 26 -3.85 17.90 -7.05
N GLN A 27 -3.43 19.12 -6.70
CA GLN A 27 -2.03 19.43 -6.35
C GLN A 27 -1.69 18.99 -4.93
N VAL A 28 -2.61 19.19 -3.97
CA VAL A 28 -2.43 18.71 -2.58
C VAL A 28 -2.39 17.19 -2.53
N VAL A 29 -3.21 16.51 -3.36
CA VAL A 29 -3.17 15.05 -3.53
C VAL A 29 -1.84 14.58 -4.10
N ARG A 30 -1.23 15.33 -5.04
CA ARG A 30 0.10 14.99 -5.59
C ARG A 30 1.21 15.05 -4.54
N ILE A 31 1.20 16.05 -3.66
CA ILE A 31 2.23 16.20 -2.62
C ILE A 31 2.10 15.10 -1.56
N LEU A 32 0.88 14.66 -1.22
CA LEU A 32 0.67 13.51 -0.34
C LEU A 32 1.21 12.21 -0.97
N SER A 33 1.12 12.08 -2.29
CA SER A 33 1.74 10.98 -3.04
C SER A 33 3.26 11.14 -3.18
N GLU A 34 3.82 12.33 -3.10
CA GLU A 34 5.27 12.56 -3.21
C GLU A 34 5.97 12.25 -1.87
N VAL A 35 5.38 12.65 -0.75
CA VAL A 35 5.92 12.39 0.60
C VAL A 35 5.76 10.91 1.02
N TYR A 36 4.85 10.16 0.39
CA TYR A 36 4.65 8.72 0.67
C TYR A 36 4.89 7.78 -0.53
N GLY A 37 5.16 8.30 -1.72
CA GLY A 37 5.14 7.53 -2.98
C GLY A 37 6.29 7.79 -3.97
N ASP A 38 7.30 8.60 -3.63
CA ASP A 38 8.48 8.80 -4.50
C ASP A 38 9.29 7.51 -4.74
N ARG A 39 9.11 6.46 -3.93
CA ARG A 39 9.71 5.14 -4.20
C ARG A 39 8.95 4.26 -5.18
N MET A 40 7.81 4.70 -5.72
CA MET A 40 6.90 3.84 -6.50
C MET A 40 6.67 4.31 -7.94
N THR A 41 7.44 5.27 -8.46
CA THR A 41 7.48 5.53 -9.90
C THR A 41 8.43 4.55 -10.59
N SER A 42 7.94 3.33 -10.84
CA SER A 42 8.45 2.49 -11.92
C SER A 42 7.36 1.49 -12.30
N GLN A 43 6.88 1.65 -13.54
CA GLN A 43 5.97 0.78 -14.29
C GLN A 43 4.47 1.11 -14.22
N SER A 44 4.09 1.91 -15.21
CA SER A 44 3.05 1.59 -16.20
C SER A 44 1.63 1.32 -15.69
N GLY A 45 0.86 2.41 -15.61
CA GLY A 45 -0.44 2.55 -16.28
C GLY A 45 -1.37 1.34 -16.31
N GLU A 46 -2.00 1.04 -15.19
CA GLU A 46 -3.37 0.53 -15.07
C GLU A 46 -3.93 1.08 -13.76
N SER A 47 -5.24 1.29 -13.67
CA SER A 47 -5.92 1.89 -12.52
C SER A 47 -5.82 1.02 -11.25
N GLU A 48 -4.64 0.94 -10.62
CA GLU A 48 -4.36 0.12 -9.42
C GLU A 48 -4.40 0.93 -8.12
N GLY A 49 -5.48 1.68 -7.91
CA GLY A 49 -5.66 2.49 -6.68
C GLY A 49 -5.84 1.69 -5.38
N GLU A 50 -5.87 0.35 -5.44
CA GLU A 50 -6.22 -0.52 -4.32
C GLU A 50 -5.28 -1.72 -4.13
N SER A 51 -4.21 -1.84 -4.90
CA SER A 51 -3.27 -2.98 -4.81
C SER A 51 -2.25 -2.73 -3.70
N PHE A 52 -1.87 -3.77 -2.95
CA PHE A 52 -0.86 -3.63 -1.90
C PHE A 52 0.52 -3.40 -2.51
N PRO A 53 1.33 -2.46 -1.99
CA PRO A 53 2.76 -2.37 -2.26
C PRO A 53 3.44 -3.74 -2.18
N LEU A 54 4.41 -4.02 -3.05
CA LEU A 54 5.13 -5.29 -3.09
C LEU A 54 5.66 -5.70 -1.70
N GLN A 55 6.26 -4.77 -0.96
CA GLN A 55 6.79 -5.05 0.39
C GLN A 55 5.71 -5.48 1.37
N GLN A 56 4.51 -4.90 1.28
CA GLN A 56 3.36 -5.30 2.08
C GLN A 56 2.82 -6.65 1.65
N LYS A 57 2.71 -6.90 0.33
CA LYS A 57 2.33 -8.22 -0.22
C LYS A 57 3.25 -9.31 0.31
N LEU A 58 4.57 -9.13 0.19
CA LEU A 58 5.58 -10.07 0.68
C LEU A 58 5.47 -10.31 2.19
N LEU A 59 5.27 -9.26 2.98
CA LEU A 59 5.16 -9.37 4.43
C LEU A 59 3.91 -10.15 4.86
N VAL A 60 2.77 -9.92 4.19
CA VAL A 60 1.54 -10.70 4.41
C VAL A 60 1.75 -12.16 4.02
N CYS A 61 2.40 -12.43 2.88
CA CYS A 61 2.72 -13.80 2.46
C CYS A 61 3.62 -14.53 3.48
N CYS A 62 4.59 -13.83 4.06
CA CYS A 62 5.49 -14.39 5.07
C CYS A 62 4.75 -14.71 6.37
N LEU A 63 3.82 -13.83 6.80
CA LEU A 63 2.97 -14.14 7.95
C LEU A 63 2.12 -15.37 7.68
N LEU A 64 1.46 -15.42 6.52
CA LEU A 64 0.63 -16.56 6.13
C LEU A 64 1.44 -17.87 6.11
N LEU A 65 2.63 -17.87 5.52
CA LEU A 65 3.57 -18.99 5.54
C LEU A 65 3.86 -19.49 6.96
N LEU A 66 4.17 -18.56 7.87
CA LEU A 66 4.53 -18.88 9.25
C LEU A 66 3.33 -19.39 10.06
N THR A 67 2.13 -18.89 9.80
CA THR A 67 0.91 -19.30 10.49
C THR A 67 0.29 -20.56 9.90
N SER A 68 0.48 -20.82 8.60
CA SER A 68 -0.01 -22.02 7.91
C SER A 68 0.69 -23.30 8.39
N LYS A 69 1.98 -23.19 8.77
CA LYS A 69 2.76 -24.31 9.33
C LYS A 69 2.52 -24.55 10.83
N GLY A 70 1.79 -23.66 11.52
CA GLY A 70 1.63 -23.68 12.98
C GLY A 70 0.19 -23.93 13.43
N LYS A 71 0.00 -24.18 14.74
CA LYS A 71 -1.34 -24.30 15.35
C LYS A 71 -2.00 -22.93 15.66
N GLY A 72 -1.32 -21.82 15.40
CA GLY A 72 -1.75 -20.48 15.80
C GLY A 72 -1.63 -19.44 14.68
N LYS A 73 -2.54 -18.46 14.68
CA LYS A 73 -2.56 -17.33 13.74
C LYS A 73 -1.67 -16.15 14.19
N GLU A 74 -0.63 -16.42 14.99
CA GLU A 74 0.27 -15.41 15.56
C GLU A 74 1.75 -15.79 15.41
N THR A 75 2.61 -14.77 15.31
CA THR A 75 4.08 -14.90 15.38
C THR A 75 4.71 -13.66 15.98
N HIS A 76 5.97 -13.73 16.41
CA HIS A 76 6.73 -12.55 16.83
C HIS A 76 7.27 -11.78 15.63
N LEU A 77 7.30 -10.45 15.72
CA LEU A 77 7.80 -9.57 14.66
C LEU A 77 9.24 -9.91 14.24
N GLY A 78 10.11 -10.28 15.19
CA GLY A 78 11.48 -10.71 14.88
C GLY A 78 11.51 -11.90 13.93
N LYS A 79 10.71 -12.95 14.22
CA LYS A 79 10.61 -14.15 13.38
C LYS A 79 9.96 -13.87 12.03
N LEU A 80 8.95 -12.99 12.00
CA LEU A 80 8.34 -12.54 10.75
C LEU A 80 9.36 -11.83 9.85
N TYR A 81 10.20 -10.96 10.44
CA TYR A 81 11.21 -10.22 9.70
C TYR A 81 12.29 -11.14 9.10
N GLU A 82 12.72 -12.17 9.83
CA GLU A 82 13.67 -13.16 9.30
C GLU A 82 13.11 -13.91 8.10
N ALA A 83 11.86 -14.39 8.19
CA ALA A 83 11.19 -15.04 7.07
C ALA A 83 11.04 -14.09 5.87
N TYR A 84 10.61 -12.85 6.12
CA TYR A 84 10.50 -11.82 5.11
C TYR A 84 11.83 -11.51 4.41
N ARG A 85 12.93 -11.38 5.17
CA ARG A 85 14.26 -11.17 4.59
C ARG A 85 14.70 -12.36 3.73
N ARG A 86 14.42 -13.60 4.15
CA ARG A 86 14.71 -14.81 3.36
C ARG A 86 13.95 -14.80 2.04
N VAL A 87 12.64 -14.52 2.07
CA VAL A 87 11.80 -14.45 0.86
C VAL A 87 12.26 -13.33 -0.07
N CYS A 88 12.61 -12.16 0.47
CA CYS A 88 13.17 -11.06 -0.33
C CYS A 88 14.46 -11.47 -1.05
N GLY A 89 15.37 -12.17 -0.35
CA GLY A 89 16.60 -12.69 -0.95
C GLY A 89 16.35 -13.71 -2.07
N GLN A 90 15.41 -14.64 -1.87
CA GLN A 90 15.04 -15.64 -2.89
C GLN A 90 14.42 -15.01 -4.16
N ARG A 91 13.81 -13.83 -4.04
CA ARG A 91 13.16 -13.14 -5.16
C ARG A 91 13.99 -11.98 -5.73
N HIS A 92 15.24 -11.83 -5.31
CA HIS A 92 16.10 -10.70 -5.69
C HIS A 92 15.45 -9.33 -5.40
N VAL A 93 14.65 -9.24 -4.34
CA VAL A 93 14.02 -7.99 -3.87
C VAL A 93 14.81 -7.46 -2.68
N SER A 94 15.03 -6.13 -2.63
CA SER A 94 15.63 -5.52 -1.45
C SER A 94 14.64 -5.54 -0.27
N ALA A 95 15.02 -6.18 0.82
CA ALA A 95 14.25 -6.17 2.06
C ALA A 95 14.31 -4.79 2.73
N VAL A 96 13.23 -4.36 3.37
CA VAL A 96 13.25 -3.16 4.22
C VAL A 96 14.07 -3.38 5.49
N GLY A 97 14.49 -2.29 6.13
CA GLY A 97 15.19 -2.36 7.40
C GLY A 97 14.31 -2.94 8.51
N GLN A 98 14.92 -3.55 9.53
CA GLN A 98 14.18 -4.13 10.63
C GLN A 98 13.37 -3.10 11.44
N GLY A 99 13.89 -1.87 11.56
CA GLY A 99 13.18 -0.76 12.20
C GLY A 99 11.91 -0.34 11.44
N GLU A 100 11.90 -0.51 10.12
CA GLU A 100 10.77 -0.18 9.25
C GLU A 100 9.72 -1.31 9.20
N CYS A 101 10.11 -2.52 9.57
CA CYS A 101 9.20 -3.68 9.56
C CYS A 101 8.00 -3.47 10.51
N LEU A 102 8.20 -2.84 11.67
CA LEU A 102 7.10 -2.52 12.57
C LEU A 102 6.12 -1.54 11.93
N THR A 103 6.63 -0.52 11.24
CA THR A 103 5.81 0.47 10.52
C THR A 103 4.99 -0.19 9.42
N LEU A 104 5.58 -1.09 8.62
CA LEU A 104 4.83 -1.87 7.62
C LEU A 104 3.73 -2.72 8.26
N CYS A 105 4.03 -3.38 9.38
CA CYS A 105 3.04 -4.13 10.14
C CYS A 105 1.89 -3.25 10.65
N SER A 106 2.19 -2.04 11.13
CA SER A 106 1.17 -1.08 11.58
C SER A 106 0.29 -0.57 10.42
N LEU A 107 0.87 -0.36 9.23
CA LEU A 107 0.09 -0.02 8.03
C LEU A 107 -0.89 -1.13 7.65
N LEU A 108 -0.45 -2.39 7.74
CA LEU A 108 -1.29 -3.56 7.52
C LEU A 108 -2.35 -3.75 8.60
N GLU A 109 -2.07 -3.34 9.85
CA GLU A 109 -3.04 -3.31 10.94
C GLU A 109 -4.15 -2.29 10.68
N SER A 110 -3.80 -1.08 10.24
CA SER A 110 -4.81 -0.06 9.88
C SER A 110 -5.71 -0.50 8.73
N ARG A 111 -5.22 -1.38 7.85
CA ARG A 111 -6.01 -2.00 6.76
C ARG A 111 -6.81 -3.23 7.20
N GLY A 112 -6.74 -3.60 8.49
CA GLY A 112 -7.49 -4.72 9.05
C GLY A 112 -6.94 -6.11 8.69
N ILE A 113 -5.75 -6.21 8.09
CA ILE A 113 -5.12 -7.50 7.75
C ILE A 113 -4.37 -8.05 8.95
N PHE A 114 -3.59 -7.20 9.62
CA PHE A 114 -2.82 -7.58 10.81
C PHE A 114 -3.52 -7.09 12.08
N ALA A 115 -3.19 -7.72 13.20
CA ALA A 115 -3.36 -7.15 14.52
C ALA A 115 -2.01 -7.22 15.24
N LEU A 116 -1.68 -6.19 16.02
CA LEU A 116 -0.43 -6.10 16.75
C LEU A 116 -0.69 -6.07 18.25
N LYS A 117 -0.02 -6.96 18.97
CA LYS A 117 0.10 -6.87 20.43
C LYS A 117 1.49 -6.35 20.77
N LYS A 118 1.56 -5.04 21.03
CA LYS A 118 2.79 -4.32 21.34
C LYS A 118 3.45 -4.87 22.60
N ALA A 119 4.78 -4.92 22.57
CA ALA A 119 5.62 -5.31 23.70
C ALA A 119 6.64 -4.19 24.02
N LYS A 120 7.41 -4.35 25.11
CA LYS A 120 8.48 -3.39 25.46
C LYS A 120 9.52 -3.23 24.34
N GLU A 121 9.78 -4.30 23.60
CA GLU A 121 10.67 -4.30 22.45
C GLU A 121 9.92 -4.61 21.16
N ALA A 122 10.23 -3.88 20.09
CA ALA A 122 9.58 -4.03 18.79
C ALA A 122 9.63 -5.49 18.29
N ARG A 123 10.78 -6.16 18.39
CA ARG A 123 10.98 -7.55 17.93
C ARG A 123 10.09 -8.56 18.66
N LEU A 124 9.72 -8.28 19.91
CA LEU A 124 8.86 -9.14 20.74
C LEU A 124 7.37 -8.91 20.48
N THR A 125 7.01 -7.84 19.76
CA THR A 125 5.62 -7.56 19.36
C THR A 125 5.04 -8.78 18.65
N LYS A 126 3.85 -9.22 19.09
CA LYS A 126 3.15 -10.31 18.41
C LYS A 126 2.31 -9.75 17.28
N VAL A 127 2.43 -10.37 16.12
CA VAL A 127 1.68 -10.06 14.90
C VAL A 127 0.69 -11.19 14.65
N PHE A 128 -0.56 -10.83 14.45
CA PHE A 128 -1.68 -11.73 14.24
C PHE A 128 -2.26 -11.51 12.85
N LEU A 129 -2.67 -12.58 12.18
CA LEU A 129 -3.46 -12.49 10.96
C LEU A 129 -4.94 -12.37 11.33
N LYS A 130 -5.60 -11.27 10.93
CA LYS A 130 -7.02 -11.00 11.24
C LYS A 130 -7.99 -11.64 10.23
N ILE A 131 -7.53 -11.86 9.01
CA ILE A 131 -8.33 -12.44 7.93
C ILE A 131 -8.00 -13.93 7.73
N GLU A 132 -8.89 -14.67 7.08
CA GLU A 132 -8.64 -16.09 6.76
C GLU A 132 -7.71 -16.22 5.55
N GLU A 133 -7.08 -17.38 5.40
CA GLU A 133 -6.14 -17.67 4.31
C GLU A 133 -6.73 -17.40 2.92
N LYS A 134 -7.98 -17.85 2.68
CA LYS A 134 -8.72 -17.60 1.44
C LYS A 134 -8.92 -16.10 1.15
N ASP A 135 -9.09 -15.29 2.21
CA ASP A 135 -9.34 -13.86 2.09
C ASP A 135 -8.02 -13.08 1.91
N VAL A 136 -6.89 -13.65 2.34
CA VAL A 136 -5.55 -13.10 2.04
C VAL A 136 -5.31 -13.10 0.53
N GLU A 137 -5.62 -14.21 -0.17
CA GLU A 137 -5.44 -14.28 -1.63
C GLU A 137 -6.21 -13.16 -2.33
N ASN A 138 -7.46 -12.95 -1.89
CA ASN A 138 -8.35 -11.92 -2.42
C ASN A 138 -7.89 -10.51 -2.06
N ALA A 139 -7.47 -10.28 -0.81
CA ALA A 139 -7.02 -8.98 -0.33
C ALA A 139 -5.73 -8.52 -1.04
N LEU A 140 -4.80 -9.43 -1.30
CA LEU A 140 -3.57 -9.10 -2.01
C LEU A 140 -3.79 -8.89 -3.52
N LYS A 141 -4.91 -9.36 -4.07
CA LYS A 141 -5.21 -9.40 -5.52
C LYS A 141 -4.04 -9.99 -6.34
N ASP A 142 -3.27 -10.91 -5.74
CA ASP A 142 -1.99 -11.39 -6.30
C ASP A 142 -1.75 -12.86 -5.94
N ARG A 143 -2.56 -13.71 -6.56
CA ARG A 143 -2.57 -15.15 -6.30
C ARG A 143 -1.29 -15.85 -6.78
N THR A 144 -0.69 -15.34 -7.86
CA THR A 144 0.54 -15.89 -8.44
C THR A 144 1.74 -15.69 -7.50
N LEU A 145 1.89 -14.48 -6.94
CA LEU A 145 2.94 -14.20 -5.97
C LEU A 145 2.77 -15.06 -4.72
N LEU A 146 1.55 -15.12 -4.19
CA LEU A 146 1.24 -15.91 -3.00
C LEU A 146 1.54 -17.39 -3.23
N GLY A 147 1.01 -17.99 -4.30
CA GLY A 147 1.21 -19.39 -4.64
C GLY A 147 2.69 -19.74 -4.84
N SER A 148 3.46 -18.86 -5.50
CA SER A 148 4.90 -19.04 -5.66
C SER A 148 5.64 -19.02 -4.32
N ILE A 149 5.25 -18.14 -3.39
CA ILE A 149 5.89 -18.04 -2.05
C ILE A 149 5.50 -19.23 -1.18
N LEU A 150 4.23 -19.61 -1.18
CA LEU A 150 3.74 -20.76 -0.42
C LEU A 150 4.39 -22.07 -0.88
N SER A 151 4.50 -22.28 -2.20
CA SER A 151 5.16 -23.46 -2.78
C SER A 151 6.67 -23.49 -2.48
N ALA A 152 7.38 -22.38 -2.68
CA ALA A 152 8.82 -22.29 -2.38
C ALA A 152 9.13 -22.40 -0.87
N GLY A 153 8.25 -21.86 -0.03
CA GLY A 153 8.37 -21.91 1.43
C GLY A 153 8.06 -23.28 2.02
N LEU A 154 7.27 -24.14 1.35
CA LEU A 154 6.99 -25.51 1.79
C LEU A 154 8.18 -26.46 1.55
N THR A 155 8.98 -26.23 0.51
CA THR A 155 10.13 -27.07 0.14
C THR A 155 11.45 -26.71 0.84
N SER A 156 11.40 -25.86 1.87
CA SER A 156 12.56 -25.24 2.55
C SER A 156 12.64 -25.56 4.04
#